data_AF-A0A1L8FC77-F1
#
_entry.id   AF-A0A1L8FC77-F1
#
_cell.length_a   1.000
_cell.length_b   1.000
_cell.length_c   1.000
_cell.angle_alpha   90.00
_cell.angle_beta   90.00
_cell.angle_gamma   90.00
#
_symmetry.space_group_name_H-M   'P 1'
#
loop_
_entity.id
_entity.type
_entity.pdbx_description
1 polymer ?
#
loop_
_entity_poly.entity_id
_entity_poly.type
_entity_poly.pdbx_seq_one_letter_code
_entity_poly.pdbx_strand_id
1 'polypeptide(L)'
;MQRNGSEKLTISFLLLLLLFGSALQDGGLQVSGILNQSVYLSNHVHLSLPVQKVMWEVKINRETFALAEYRDGGFEIYNDQFIDRLDVSDSGTTLGIRELRKQDGTSFTAYITLINKVVKKLVFHLTVYEPVPEPNLHIQVEKVKKTWCNVTLHCSVPTNVSLIFYIWMYRNGSSGYQHYTNGTTIHLLLMDIPQNMEFLCLVQNPAEHKNVSVQVQEMCKYVEDSDGICWIKLYIFLPLLAVLSATLILFSK
;
A
#
# COMPACT_ATOMS: atom_id res chain seq x y z
N MET A 1 -0.62 21.53 57.10
CA MET A 1 -0.39 22.66 56.18
C MET A 1 0.11 22.11 54.86
N GLN A 2 -0.62 22.41 53.77
CA GLN A 2 -0.29 22.26 52.33
C GLN A 2 0.20 20.87 51.89
N ARG A 3 -0.56 19.99 51.20
CA ARG A 3 -1.61 20.09 50.15
C ARG A 3 -1.23 20.99 48.96
N ASN A 4 -0.69 20.36 47.93
CA ASN A 4 -0.77 20.71 46.50
C ASN A 4 -0.63 19.37 45.75
N GLY A 5 -1.61 18.81 45.02
CA GLY A 5 -2.79 19.42 44.42
C GLY A 5 -2.59 19.63 42.92
N SER A 6 -2.31 18.57 42.16
CA SER A 6 -2.35 18.58 40.70
C SER A 6 -2.90 17.26 40.17
N GLU A 7 -4.11 16.91 40.60
CA GLU A 7 -4.99 16.02 39.84
C GLU A 7 -6.03 16.91 39.15
N LYS A 8 -5.69 17.38 37.95
CA LYS A 8 -6.65 17.89 36.98
C LYS A 8 -6.25 17.29 35.63
N LEU A 9 -7.27 16.85 34.89
CA LEU A 9 -7.26 16.33 33.51
C LEU A 9 -7.21 14.81 33.34
N THR A 10 -8.17 14.12 33.95
CA THR A 10 -8.58 12.76 33.52
C THR A 10 -10.10 12.64 33.46
N ILE A 11 -10.78 13.65 32.90
CA ILE A 11 -12.19 13.55 32.50
C ILE A 11 -12.38 14.41 31.24
N SER A 12 -12.02 13.90 30.07
CA SER A 12 -12.57 14.33 28.76
C SER A 12 -11.96 13.51 27.60
N PHE A 13 -12.25 12.21 27.53
CA PHE A 13 -12.05 11.46 26.26
C PHE A 13 -13.05 10.32 26.05
N LEU A 14 -14.20 10.37 26.72
CA LEU A 14 -15.25 9.33 26.63
C LEU A 14 -16.64 9.90 26.31
N LEU A 15 -16.72 11.14 25.83
CA LEU A 15 -17.97 11.77 25.42
C LEU A 15 -17.90 12.50 24.06
N LEU A 16 -17.07 11.99 23.15
CA LEU A 16 -17.05 12.42 21.74
C LEU A 16 -17.31 11.26 20.76
N LEU A 17 -18.07 10.24 21.20
CA LEU A 17 -18.54 9.13 20.36
C LEU A 17 -20.08 9.07 20.28
N LEU A 18 -20.79 10.11 20.73
CA LEU A 18 -22.26 10.17 20.72
C LEU A 18 -22.84 11.36 19.94
N LEU A 19 -22.11 11.88 18.95
CA LEU A 19 -22.66 12.85 17.98
C LEU A 19 -22.17 12.56 16.54
N PHE A 20 -22.26 11.30 16.10
CA PHE A 20 -22.71 11.09 14.73
C PHE A 20 -24.19 10.77 14.82
N GLY A 21 -24.99 11.84 14.96
CA GLY A 21 -26.38 11.78 14.58
C GLY A 21 -26.45 11.21 13.17
N SER A 22 -27.43 10.35 12.94
CA SER A 22 -27.81 9.83 11.64
C SER A 22 -28.24 10.98 10.72
N ALA A 23 -27.26 11.75 10.24
CA ALA A 23 -27.35 12.42 8.97
C ALA A 23 -27.12 11.32 7.94
N LEU A 24 -28.20 10.82 7.34
CA LEU A 24 -28.15 10.28 5.99
C LEU A 24 -27.59 11.42 5.12
N GLN A 25 -26.26 11.45 5.04
CA GLN A 25 -25.56 12.35 4.16
C GLN A 25 -25.91 11.88 2.74
N ASP A 26 -26.47 12.81 1.96
CA ASP A 26 -26.78 12.70 0.54
C ASP A 26 -25.50 12.54 -0.32
N GLY A 27 -24.57 11.69 0.11
CA GLY A 27 -23.31 11.38 -0.54
C GLY A 27 -23.24 9.88 -0.79
N GLY A 28 -23.17 9.48 -2.06
CA GLY A 28 -23.09 8.07 -2.42
C GLY A 28 -21.83 7.38 -1.88
N LEU A 29 -21.86 6.05 -1.84
CA LEU A 29 -20.73 5.22 -1.43
C LEU A 29 -19.63 5.30 -2.49
N GLN A 30 -18.41 5.66 -2.08
CA GLN A 30 -17.26 5.62 -2.97
C GLN A 30 -16.82 4.17 -3.16
N VAL A 31 -16.66 3.77 -4.42
CA VAL A 31 -16.19 2.43 -4.78
C VAL A 31 -15.02 2.60 -5.75
N SER A 32 -13.93 1.88 -5.51
CA SER A 32 -12.76 1.91 -6.38
C SER A 32 -12.62 0.55 -7.06
N GLY A 33 -12.40 0.54 -8.37
CA GLY A 33 -12.19 -0.66 -9.16
C GLY A 33 -10.91 -0.59 -9.98
N ILE A 34 -10.40 -1.74 -10.42
CA ILE A 34 -9.21 -1.83 -11.26
C ILE A 34 -9.60 -2.15 -12.70
N LEU A 35 -8.98 -1.47 -13.66
CA LEU A 35 -9.16 -1.68 -15.10
C LEU A 35 -9.00 -3.16 -15.47
N ASN A 36 -9.88 -3.67 -16.32
CA ASN A 36 -9.97 -5.07 -16.76
C ASN A 36 -10.28 -6.10 -15.66
N GLN A 37 -10.53 -5.68 -14.42
CA GLN A 37 -11.00 -6.54 -13.33
C GLN A 37 -12.50 -6.35 -13.09
N SER A 38 -13.04 -7.03 -12.09
CA SER A 38 -14.43 -6.91 -11.67
C SER A 38 -14.58 -6.08 -10.40
N VAL A 39 -15.71 -5.42 -10.23
CA VAL A 39 -16.09 -4.74 -8.98
C VAL A 39 -17.51 -5.13 -8.59
N TYR A 40 -17.80 -5.14 -7.30
CA TYR A 40 -19.13 -5.42 -6.78
C TYR A 40 -19.66 -4.21 -6.03
N LEU A 41 -20.76 -3.66 -6.51
CA LEU A 41 -21.48 -2.56 -5.89
C LEU A 41 -22.44 -3.17 -4.87
N SER A 42 -21.99 -3.28 -3.63
CA SER A 42 -22.74 -3.86 -2.53
C SER A 42 -22.86 -2.90 -1.36
N ASN A 43 -23.91 -3.07 -0.56
CA ASN A 43 -24.05 -2.37 0.70
C ASN A 43 -24.28 -3.36 1.83
N HIS A 44 -23.47 -3.28 2.88
CA HIS A 44 -23.56 -4.14 4.06
C HIS A 44 -24.73 -3.78 5.00
N VAL A 45 -25.68 -2.94 4.55
CA VAL A 45 -26.86 -2.61 5.35
C VAL A 45 -27.77 -3.82 5.42
N HIS A 46 -28.00 -4.30 6.65
CA HIS A 46 -28.99 -5.33 6.92
C HIS A 46 -30.39 -4.86 6.48
N LEU A 47 -30.96 -5.57 5.52
CA LEU A 47 -32.35 -5.38 5.12
C LEU A 47 -33.26 -6.13 6.10
N SER A 48 -34.15 -5.39 6.76
CA SER A 48 -35.08 -5.95 7.76
C SER A 48 -36.19 -6.82 7.14
N LEU A 49 -36.36 -6.76 5.81
CA LEU A 49 -37.36 -7.51 5.07
C LEU A 49 -36.75 -8.02 3.75
N PRO A 50 -37.29 -9.12 3.19
CA PRO A 50 -36.88 -9.61 1.88
C PRO A 50 -37.06 -8.59 0.75
N VAL A 51 -36.19 -8.71 -0.25
CA VAL A 51 -36.23 -7.91 -1.48
C VAL A 51 -37.27 -8.47 -2.43
N GLN A 52 -38.14 -7.60 -2.94
CA GLN A 52 -39.07 -7.93 -4.00
C GLN A 52 -38.46 -7.70 -5.39
N LYS A 53 -37.78 -6.56 -5.56
CA LYS A 53 -37.08 -6.22 -6.81
C LYS A 53 -35.99 -5.19 -6.57
N VAL A 54 -35.03 -5.12 -7.48
CA VAL A 54 -34.02 -4.05 -7.53
C VAL A 54 -33.94 -3.50 -8.94
N MET A 55 -34.13 -2.18 -9.09
CA MET A 55 -33.87 -1.47 -10.33
C MET A 55 -32.51 -0.76 -10.22
N TRP A 56 -31.61 -1.06 -11.13
CA TRP A 56 -30.32 -0.40 -11.25
C TRP A 56 -30.38 0.66 -12.35
N GLU A 57 -29.84 1.83 -12.06
CA GLU A 57 -29.66 2.93 -12.99
C GLU A 57 -28.19 3.33 -13.06
N VAL A 58 -27.76 3.81 -14.23
CA VAL A 58 -26.40 4.32 -14.46
C VAL A 58 -26.46 5.75 -14.97
N LYS A 59 -25.50 6.57 -14.53
CA LYS A 59 -25.34 7.94 -15.02
C LYS A 59 -24.38 7.95 -16.21
N ILE A 60 -24.85 8.35 -17.39
CA ILE A 60 -24.05 8.49 -18.61
C ILE A 60 -24.22 9.92 -19.12
N ASN A 61 -23.12 10.64 -19.36
CA ASN A 61 -23.16 12.03 -19.85
C ASN A 61 -24.07 12.98 -19.04
N ARG A 62 -24.13 12.76 -17.72
CA ARG A 62 -24.98 13.47 -16.74
C ARG A 62 -26.47 13.12 -16.74
N GLU A 63 -26.92 12.28 -17.66
CA GLU A 63 -28.28 11.74 -17.71
C GLU A 63 -28.32 10.36 -17.05
N THR A 64 -29.50 9.95 -16.59
CA THR A 64 -29.70 8.68 -15.89
C THR A 64 -30.46 7.73 -16.80
N PHE A 65 -29.96 6.49 -16.92
CA PHE A 65 -30.54 5.45 -17.75
C PHE A 65 -30.81 4.19 -16.92
N ALA A 66 -31.89 3.48 -17.23
CA ALA A 66 -32.11 2.15 -16.71
C ALA A 66 -30.97 1.22 -17.17
N LEU A 67 -30.38 0.50 -16.21
CA LEU A 67 -29.26 -0.40 -16.45
C LEU A 67 -29.73 -1.85 -16.47
N ALA A 68 -30.38 -2.28 -15.40
CA ALA A 68 -30.85 -3.64 -15.23
C ALA A 68 -31.92 -3.75 -14.13
N GLU A 69 -32.77 -4.77 -14.20
CA GLU A 69 -33.74 -5.12 -13.15
C GLU A 69 -33.54 -6.55 -12.66
N TYR A 70 -33.49 -6.72 -11.34
CA TYR A 70 -33.65 -8.02 -10.69
C TYR A 70 -35.05 -8.14 -10.12
N ARG A 71 -35.75 -9.24 -10.43
CA ARG A 71 -37.10 -9.54 -9.93
C ARG A 71 -37.37 -11.03 -9.98
N ASP A 72 -37.92 -11.58 -8.89
CA ASP A 72 -38.40 -12.97 -8.82
C ASP A 72 -37.37 -14.01 -9.31
N GLY A 73 -36.07 -13.77 -9.06
CA GLY A 73 -34.96 -14.61 -9.50
C GLY A 73 -34.47 -14.36 -10.94
N GLY A 74 -35.20 -13.57 -11.73
CA GLY A 74 -34.78 -13.10 -13.04
C GLY A 74 -33.89 -11.85 -12.95
N PHE A 75 -32.94 -11.74 -13.89
CA PHE A 75 -32.09 -10.57 -14.07
C PHE A 75 -32.11 -10.14 -15.54
N GLU A 76 -32.63 -8.95 -15.80
CA GLU A 76 -32.79 -8.38 -17.14
C GLU A 76 -31.89 -7.15 -17.28
N ILE A 77 -31.11 -7.08 -18.37
CA ILE A 77 -30.18 -5.98 -18.65
C ILE A 77 -30.76 -5.15 -19.79
N TYR A 78 -30.79 -3.82 -19.62
CA TYR A 78 -31.39 -2.88 -20.58
C TYR A 78 -30.36 -2.09 -21.40
N ASN A 79 -29.08 -2.14 -21.01
CA ASN A 79 -28.04 -1.35 -21.65
C ASN A 79 -27.00 -2.25 -22.34
N ASP A 80 -26.93 -2.15 -23.66
CA ASP A 80 -26.05 -2.95 -24.51
C ASP A 80 -24.55 -2.84 -24.16
N GLN A 81 -24.12 -1.71 -23.58
CA GLN A 81 -22.71 -1.51 -23.20
C GLN A 81 -22.26 -2.45 -22.06
N PHE A 82 -23.24 -3.01 -21.34
CA PHE A 82 -23.08 -3.82 -20.15
C PHE A 82 -23.59 -5.26 -20.32
N ILE A 83 -24.08 -5.62 -21.51
CA ILE A 83 -24.40 -7.01 -21.85
C ILE A 83 -23.18 -7.91 -21.60
N ASP A 84 -23.42 -9.10 -21.03
CA ASP A 84 -22.42 -10.10 -20.61
C ASP A 84 -21.42 -9.67 -19.53
N ARG A 85 -21.47 -8.40 -19.10
CA ARG A 85 -20.57 -7.84 -18.10
C ARG A 85 -21.21 -7.63 -16.74
N LEU A 86 -22.54 -7.69 -16.64
CA LEU A 86 -23.25 -7.58 -15.38
C LEU A 86 -23.63 -8.95 -14.83
N ASP A 87 -23.51 -9.07 -13.52
CA ASP A 87 -24.15 -10.12 -12.73
C ASP A 87 -24.72 -9.53 -11.45
N VAL A 88 -25.55 -10.33 -10.77
CA VAL A 88 -26.15 -9.95 -9.49
C VAL A 88 -26.03 -11.06 -8.47
N SER A 89 -25.83 -10.66 -7.22
CA SER A 89 -25.93 -11.52 -6.04
C SER A 89 -26.85 -10.89 -5.00
N ASP A 90 -27.05 -11.59 -3.88
CA ASP A 90 -27.79 -11.08 -2.71
C ASP A 90 -29.20 -10.58 -3.06
N SER A 91 -29.95 -11.39 -3.83
CA SER A 91 -31.28 -11.05 -4.32
C SER A 91 -31.32 -9.71 -5.08
N GLY A 92 -30.31 -9.46 -5.93
CA GLY A 92 -30.22 -8.27 -6.79
C GLY A 92 -29.61 -7.04 -6.13
N THR A 93 -29.27 -7.09 -4.84
CA THR A 93 -28.79 -5.92 -4.08
C THR A 93 -27.28 -5.68 -4.22
N THR A 94 -26.56 -6.67 -4.74
CA THR A 94 -25.16 -6.53 -5.14
C THR A 94 -25.09 -6.65 -6.67
N LEU A 95 -24.57 -5.62 -7.33
CA LEU A 95 -24.32 -5.63 -8.78
C LEU A 95 -22.83 -5.82 -9.02
N GLY A 96 -22.45 -6.89 -9.72
CA GLY A 96 -21.10 -7.05 -10.22
C GLY A 96 -20.96 -6.50 -11.63
N ILE A 97 -19.84 -5.82 -11.87
CA ILE A 97 -19.46 -5.29 -13.18
C ILE A 97 -18.09 -5.89 -13.51
N ARG A 98 -18.03 -6.70 -14.57
CA ARG A 98 -16.82 -7.38 -15.04
C ARG A 98 -16.07 -6.55 -16.07
N GLU A 99 -14.78 -6.83 -16.21
CA GLU A 99 -13.90 -6.25 -17.23
C GLU A 99 -14.01 -4.71 -17.27
N LEU A 100 -13.80 -4.07 -16.13
CA LEU A 100 -13.98 -2.63 -15.96
C LEU A 100 -13.18 -1.83 -16.99
N ARG A 101 -13.84 -0.80 -17.50
CA ARG A 101 -13.28 0.17 -18.44
C ARG A 101 -13.22 1.53 -17.78
N LYS A 102 -12.32 2.40 -18.24
CA LYS A 102 -12.14 3.73 -17.61
C LYS A 102 -13.43 4.56 -17.61
N GLN A 103 -14.23 4.44 -18.67
CA GLN A 103 -15.52 5.12 -18.82
C GLN A 103 -16.64 4.57 -17.93
N ASP A 104 -16.48 3.38 -17.34
CA ASP A 104 -17.45 2.85 -16.39
C ASP A 104 -17.37 3.58 -15.03
N GLY A 105 -16.33 4.40 -14.82
CA GLY A 105 -16.19 5.27 -13.67
C GLY A 105 -17.27 6.36 -13.64
N THR A 106 -18.42 6.05 -13.04
CA THR A 106 -19.57 6.93 -12.94
C THR A 106 -20.43 6.59 -11.71
N SER A 107 -21.58 7.25 -11.57
CA SER A 107 -22.56 6.94 -10.54
C SER A 107 -23.52 5.83 -10.97
N PHE A 108 -23.74 4.86 -10.10
CA PHE A 108 -24.76 3.83 -10.20
C PHE A 108 -25.76 4.01 -9.06
N THR A 109 -27.05 3.85 -9.35
CA THR A 109 -28.11 3.97 -8.34
C THR A 109 -28.92 2.70 -8.29
N ALA A 110 -29.12 2.14 -7.09
CA ALA A 110 -30.01 1.01 -6.86
C ALA A 110 -31.28 1.48 -6.15
N TYR A 111 -32.44 1.11 -6.69
CA TYR A 111 -33.74 1.24 -6.05
C TYR A 111 -34.23 -0.13 -5.61
N ILE A 112 -34.03 -0.43 -4.33
CA ILE A 112 -34.37 -1.70 -3.71
C ILE A 112 -35.79 -1.61 -3.17
N THR A 113 -36.71 -2.34 -3.79
CA THR A 113 -38.10 -2.45 -3.32
C THR A 113 -38.23 -3.68 -2.44
N LEU A 114 -38.66 -3.50 -1.19
CA LEU A 114 -38.93 -4.57 -0.24
C LEU A 114 -40.35 -5.12 -0.43
N ILE A 115 -40.64 -6.30 0.13
CA ILE A 115 -41.97 -6.94 0.05
C ILE A 115 -43.13 -6.06 0.56
N ASN A 116 -42.87 -5.18 1.53
CA ASN A 116 -43.84 -4.23 2.06
C ASN A 116 -43.96 -2.94 1.24
N LYS A 117 -43.39 -2.91 0.03
CA LYS A 117 -43.38 -1.78 -0.92
C LYS A 117 -42.54 -0.58 -0.50
N VAL A 118 -41.79 -0.66 0.58
CA VAL A 118 -40.79 0.36 0.91
C VAL A 118 -39.66 0.30 -0.11
N VAL A 119 -39.28 1.48 -0.65
CA VAL A 119 -38.17 1.62 -1.58
C VAL A 119 -36.99 2.26 -0.86
N LYS A 120 -35.83 1.60 -0.92
CA LYS A 120 -34.55 2.15 -0.47
C LYS A 120 -33.72 2.56 -1.69
N LYS A 121 -33.11 3.73 -1.63
CA LYS A 121 -32.19 4.24 -2.65
C LYS A 121 -30.76 4.14 -2.16
N LEU A 122 -29.87 3.57 -2.97
CA LEU A 122 -28.43 3.58 -2.74
C LEU A 122 -27.73 4.16 -3.95
N VAL A 123 -26.73 5.00 -3.72
CA VAL A 123 -25.92 5.61 -4.78
C VAL A 123 -24.48 5.15 -4.56
N PHE A 124 -23.84 4.70 -5.63
CA PHE A 124 -22.44 4.30 -5.67
C PHE A 124 -21.69 5.19 -6.65
N HIS A 125 -20.53 5.69 -6.28
CA HIS A 125 -19.63 6.45 -7.13
C HIS A 125 -18.42 5.59 -7.44
N LEU A 126 -18.39 5.01 -8.64
CA LEU A 126 -17.30 4.16 -9.09
C LEU A 126 -16.17 5.02 -9.68
N THR A 127 -14.96 4.83 -9.19
CA THR A 127 -13.74 5.31 -9.84
C THR A 127 -12.89 4.13 -10.27
N VAL A 128 -12.55 4.07 -11.56
CA VAL A 128 -11.72 3.00 -12.13
C VAL A 128 -10.27 3.47 -12.21
N TYR A 129 -9.36 2.75 -11.55
CA TYR A 129 -7.92 2.99 -11.55
C TYR A 129 -7.20 1.99 -12.46
N GLU A 130 -6.05 2.41 -12.99
CA GLU A 130 -5.13 1.48 -13.65
C GLU A 130 -4.48 0.58 -12.58
N PRO A 131 -4.13 -0.67 -12.92
CA PRO A 131 -3.41 -1.55 -11.99
C PRO A 131 -2.10 -0.91 -11.54
N VAL A 132 -1.77 -1.05 -10.26
CA VAL A 132 -0.48 -0.64 -9.72
C VAL A 132 0.58 -1.57 -10.30
N PRO A 133 1.62 -1.05 -10.98
CA PRO A 133 2.71 -1.88 -11.47
C PRO A 133 3.57 -2.39 -10.31
N GLU A 134 4.32 -3.48 -10.53
CA GLU A 134 5.29 -3.94 -9.54
C GLU A 134 6.35 -2.86 -9.29
N PRO A 135 6.55 -2.40 -8.04
CA PRO A 135 7.54 -1.39 -7.73
C PRO A 135 8.95 -1.99 -7.76
N ASN A 136 9.89 -1.21 -8.29
CA ASN A 136 11.31 -1.51 -8.29
C ASN A 136 12.03 -0.61 -7.30
N LEU A 137 12.93 -1.21 -6.54
CA LEU A 137 13.76 -0.53 -5.57
C LEU A 137 15.19 -0.37 -6.09
N HIS A 138 15.64 0.87 -6.22
CA HIS A 138 17.01 1.20 -6.54
C HIS A 138 17.73 1.69 -5.27
N ILE A 139 18.88 1.09 -5.00
CA ILE A 139 19.68 1.33 -3.79
C ILE A 139 21.00 1.97 -4.21
N GLN A 140 21.27 3.17 -3.70
CA GLN A 140 22.50 3.91 -3.94
C GLN A 140 23.26 4.08 -2.64
N VAL A 141 24.28 3.25 -2.45
CA VAL A 141 25.13 3.30 -1.26
C VAL A 141 26.22 4.33 -1.49
N GLU A 142 26.16 5.45 -0.76
CA GLU A 142 27.11 6.55 -0.88
C GLU A 142 28.38 6.28 -0.07
N LYS A 143 28.22 5.76 1.16
CA LYS A 143 29.36 5.43 2.03
C LYS A 143 28.97 4.42 3.11
N VAL A 144 29.81 3.41 3.30
CA VAL A 144 29.67 2.44 4.40
C VAL A 144 30.91 2.50 5.28
N LYS A 145 30.70 2.53 6.58
CA LYS A 145 31.69 2.35 7.64
C LYS A 145 31.17 1.33 8.64
N LYS A 146 32.05 0.88 9.54
CA LYS A 146 31.69 -0.14 10.55
C LYS A 146 30.48 0.23 11.41
N THR A 147 30.33 1.51 11.75
CA THR A 147 29.28 2.00 12.65
C THR A 147 28.19 2.80 11.96
N TRP A 148 28.35 3.16 10.69
CA TRP A 148 27.35 3.97 10.00
C TRP A 148 27.34 3.75 8.49
N CYS A 149 26.20 4.04 7.88
CA CYS A 149 25.95 3.83 6.47
C CYS A 149 25.12 5.01 5.94
N ASN A 150 25.57 5.62 4.85
CA ASN A 150 24.84 6.63 4.12
C ASN A 150 24.36 6.02 2.80
N VAL A 151 23.03 5.96 2.64
CA VAL A 151 22.36 5.30 1.51
C VAL A 151 21.15 6.10 1.08
N THR A 152 20.94 6.17 -0.22
CA THR A 152 19.75 6.73 -0.84
C THR A 152 18.92 5.59 -1.44
N LEU A 153 17.63 5.55 -1.11
CA LEU A 153 16.69 4.57 -1.64
C LEU A 153 15.71 5.28 -2.57
N HIS A 154 15.56 4.76 -3.79
CA HIS A 154 14.62 5.27 -4.78
C HIS A 154 13.64 4.17 -5.21
N CYS A 155 12.36 4.43 -5.02
CA CYS A 155 11.27 3.56 -5.40
C CYS A 155 10.61 4.10 -6.67
N SER A 156 10.45 3.21 -7.66
CA SER A 156 9.91 3.56 -8.97
C SER A 156 8.98 2.47 -9.48
N VAL A 157 8.16 2.79 -10.48
CA VAL A 157 7.39 1.80 -11.24
C VAL A 157 7.80 1.88 -12.71
N PRO A 158 7.75 0.77 -13.47
CA PRO A 158 8.21 0.73 -14.87
C PRO A 158 7.37 1.59 -15.83
N THR A 159 6.10 1.87 -15.50
CA THR A 159 5.17 2.62 -16.33
C THR A 159 4.67 3.85 -15.60
N ASN A 160 4.55 4.98 -16.31
CA ASN A 160 3.91 6.18 -15.76
C ASN A 160 2.40 5.93 -15.63
N VAL A 161 1.98 5.50 -14.44
CA VAL A 161 0.57 5.33 -14.09
C VAL A 161 0.08 6.58 -13.38
N SER A 162 -1.10 7.07 -13.79
CA SER A 162 -1.69 8.24 -13.15
C SER A 162 -2.28 7.89 -11.78
N LEU A 163 -2.25 8.83 -10.83
CA LEU A 163 -2.94 8.74 -9.52
C LEU A 163 -2.43 7.63 -8.58
N ILE A 164 -1.13 7.32 -8.62
CA ILE A 164 -0.46 6.49 -7.62
C ILE A 164 0.28 7.36 -6.59
N PHE A 165 0.38 6.85 -5.36
CA PHE A 165 1.08 7.48 -4.25
C PHE A 165 2.19 6.56 -3.75
N TYR A 166 3.31 7.18 -3.35
CA TYR A 166 4.46 6.49 -2.77
C TYR A 166 4.54 6.81 -1.28
N ILE A 167 4.63 5.76 -0.47
CA ILE A 167 4.72 5.85 0.98
C ILE A 167 5.88 4.97 1.44
N TRP A 168 6.81 5.58 2.16
CA TRP A 168 7.87 4.86 2.83
C TRP A 168 7.43 4.49 4.24
N MET A 169 7.67 3.24 4.59
CA MET A 169 7.46 2.68 5.91
C MET A 169 8.73 1.99 6.39
N TYR A 170 8.87 1.85 7.70
CA TYR A 170 9.94 1.06 8.28
C TYR A 170 9.44 0.20 9.43
N ARG A 171 10.18 -0.85 9.75
CA ARG A 171 10.00 -1.64 10.97
C ARG A 171 11.33 -2.06 11.55
N ASN A 172 11.34 -2.43 12.83
CA ASN A 172 12.51 -2.97 13.50
C ASN A 172 12.15 -4.33 14.12
N GLY A 173 12.75 -5.40 13.60
CA GLY A 173 12.44 -6.77 13.98
C GLY A 173 10.99 -7.12 13.65
N SER A 174 10.29 -7.68 14.63
CA SER A 174 8.89 -8.10 14.49
C SER A 174 7.88 -6.98 14.78
N SER A 175 8.30 -5.72 14.84
CA SER A 175 7.36 -4.61 15.01
C SER A 175 6.43 -4.46 13.80
N GLY A 176 5.26 -3.87 14.01
CA GLY A 176 4.44 -3.39 12.90
C GLY A 176 5.17 -2.31 12.08
N TYR A 177 4.80 -2.16 10.82
CA TYR A 177 5.30 -1.09 9.97
C TYR A 177 4.80 0.28 10.45
N GLN A 178 5.72 1.23 10.50
CA GLN A 178 5.48 2.62 10.86
C GLN A 178 5.69 3.50 9.64
N HIS A 179 4.86 4.54 9.50
CA HIS A 179 5.03 5.55 8.47
C HIS A 179 6.37 6.29 8.67
N TYR A 180 7.12 6.47 7.58
CA TYR A 180 8.35 7.25 7.58
C TYR A 180 8.14 8.59 6.87
N THR A 181 7.80 8.55 5.57
CA THR A 181 7.53 9.74 4.76
C THR A 181 6.80 9.36 3.48
N ASN A 182 6.33 10.36 2.74
CA ASN A 182 5.75 10.18 1.41
C ASN A 182 6.75 10.63 0.33
N GLY A 183 6.64 10.05 -0.86
CA GLY A 183 7.49 10.37 -2.00
C GLY A 183 8.30 9.18 -2.49
N THR A 184 8.98 9.37 -3.62
CA THR A 184 9.69 8.29 -4.33
C THR A 184 11.06 7.98 -3.76
N THR A 185 11.72 8.97 -3.14
CA THR A 185 13.11 8.85 -2.69
C THR A 185 13.24 9.19 -1.21
N ILE A 186 14.08 8.43 -0.50
CA ILE A 186 14.51 8.74 0.87
C ILE A 186 16.04 8.68 0.97
N HIS A 187 16.58 9.55 1.82
CA HIS A 187 17.99 9.59 2.16
C HIS A 187 18.16 9.15 3.61
N LEU A 188 19.03 8.17 3.84
CA LEU A 188 19.19 7.52 5.14
C LEU A 188 20.64 7.62 5.60
N LEU A 189 20.84 8.25 6.75
CA LEU A 189 22.06 8.15 7.53
C LEU A 189 21.82 7.21 8.72
N LEU A 190 22.20 5.95 8.55
CA LEU A 190 21.99 4.90 9.54
C LEU A 190 23.20 4.82 10.47
N MET A 191 22.96 4.99 11.77
CA MET A 191 23.95 4.82 12.83
C MET A 191 23.76 3.47 13.52
N ASP A 192 24.84 2.91 14.07
CA ASP A 192 24.87 1.61 14.75
C ASP A 192 24.16 0.51 13.96
N ILE A 193 24.50 0.43 12.65
CA ILE A 193 23.84 -0.36 11.59
C ILE A 193 22.84 -1.39 12.14
N PRO A 194 21.54 -1.04 12.20
CA PRO A 194 20.56 -1.83 12.91
C PRO A 194 20.34 -3.18 12.23
N GLN A 195 20.45 -4.26 13.03
CA GLN A 195 20.54 -5.63 12.52
C GLN A 195 19.20 -6.23 12.04
N ASN A 196 18.06 -5.59 12.32
CA ASN A 196 16.74 -6.11 11.93
C ASN A 196 15.81 -5.02 11.41
N MET A 197 16.37 -3.91 10.93
CA MET A 197 15.57 -2.82 10.40
C MET A 197 15.32 -3.04 8.92
N GLU A 198 14.09 -2.80 8.51
CA GLU A 198 13.62 -2.92 7.12
C GLU A 198 12.93 -1.64 6.70
N PHE A 199 13.19 -1.22 5.47
CA PHE A 199 12.44 -0.17 4.80
C PHE A 199 11.56 -0.79 3.71
N LEU A 200 10.32 -0.33 3.64
CA LEU A 200 9.33 -0.75 2.65
C LEU A 200 8.82 0.47 1.90
N CYS A 201 8.84 0.42 0.58
CA CYS A 201 8.11 1.33 -0.27
C CYS A 201 6.77 0.72 -0.62
N LEU A 202 5.68 1.38 -0.23
CA LEU A 202 4.32 1.08 -0.62
C LEU A 202 3.92 2.01 -1.76
N VAL A 203 3.56 1.43 -2.91
CA VAL A 203 2.97 2.14 -4.05
C VAL A 203 1.50 1.76 -4.11
N GLN A 204 0.61 2.75 -4.10
CA GLN A 204 -0.82 2.47 -4.04
C GLN A 204 -1.67 3.47 -4.79
N ASN A 205 -2.83 3.01 -5.25
CA ASN A 205 -3.99 3.82 -5.55
C ASN A 205 -5.14 3.39 -4.59
N PRO A 206 -6.30 4.06 -4.59
CA PRO A 206 -7.41 3.69 -3.69
C PRO A 206 -7.99 2.28 -3.87
N ALA A 207 -7.70 1.59 -4.99
CA ALA A 207 -8.20 0.25 -5.28
C ALA A 207 -7.16 -0.87 -5.05
N GLU A 208 -5.88 -0.58 -5.21
CA GLU A 208 -4.80 -1.58 -5.16
C GLU A 208 -3.52 -0.98 -4.58
N HIS A 209 -2.74 -1.81 -3.90
CA HIS A 209 -1.42 -1.47 -3.39
C HIS A 209 -0.42 -2.59 -3.68
N LYS A 210 0.84 -2.20 -3.90
CA LYS A 210 1.99 -3.10 -4.06
C LYS A 210 3.17 -2.54 -3.30
N ASN A 211 4.13 -3.39 -2.98
CA ASN A 211 5.28 -2.97 -2.19
C ASN A 211 6.56 -3.68 -2.59
N VAL A 212 7.66 -3.07 -2.20
CA VAL A 212 9.01 -3.64 -2.26
C VAL A 212 9.75 -3.22 -1.00
N SER A 213 10.53 -4.12 -0.42
CA SER A 213 11.28 -3.86 0.81
C SER A 213 12.75 -4.20 0.68
N VAL A 214 13.56 -3.67 1.60
CA VAL A 214 14.98 -3.98 1.75
C VAL A 214 15.37 -3.99 3.22
N GLN A 215 16.14 -5.01 3.59
CA GLN A 215 16.75 -5.11 4.92
C GLN A 215 18.00 -4.24 4.99
N VAL A 216 18.21 -3.53 6.09
CA VAL A 216 19.40 -2.68 6.30
C VAL A 216 20.70 -3.46 6.12
N GLN A 217 20.75 -4.71 6.57
CA GLN A 217 21.91 -5.58 6.40
C GLN A 217 22.23 -5.93 4.94
N GLU A 218 21.24 -5.91 4.05
CA GLU A 218 21.46 -6.20 2.62
C GLU A 218 22.15 -5.05 1.91
N MET A 219 21.78 -3.81 2.27
CA MET A 219 22.33 -2.59 1.68
C MET A 219 23.60 -2.08 2.35
N CYS A 220 23.76 -2.25 3.67
CA CYS A 220 24.88 -1.70 4.45
C CYS A 220 25.87 -2.79 4.88
N LYS A 221 26.50 -3.46 3.89
CA LYS A 221 27.52 -4.49 4.14
C LYS A 221 28.91 -3.86 4.25
N TYR A 222 29.47 -3.84 5.45
CA TYR A 222 30.87 -3.47 5.65
C TYR A 222 31.75 -4.71 5.46
N VAL A 223 32.67 -4.67 4.50
CA VAL A 223 33.73 -5.68 4.33
C VAL A 223 35.00 -5.09 4.93
N GLU A 224 35.59 -5.76 5.92
CA GLU A 224 36.91 -5.38 6.43
C GLU A 224 37.94 -5.64 5.33
N ASP A 225 38.62 -4.59 4.85
CA ASP A 225 39.79 -4.74 3.99
C ASP A 225 40.85 -5.55 4.76
N SER A 226 41.17 -6.75 4.28
CA SER A 226 42.21 -7.59 4.88
C SER A 226 43.62 -7.10 4.50
N ASP A 227 43.89 -5.80 4.65
CA ASP A 227 45.21 -5.23 4.36
C ASP A 227 46.25 -5.62 5.43
N GLY A 228 45.84 -6.17 6.57
CA GLY A 228 46.72 -6.56 7.67
C GLY A 228 47.68 -7.71 7.36
N ILE A 229 47.44 -8.50 6.30
CA ILE A 229 48.31 -9.65 5.96
C ILE A 229 49.53 -9.21 5.13
N CYS A 230 49.42 -8.12 4.36
CA CYS A 230 50.47 -7.71 3.42
C CYS A 230 51.70 -7.11 4.13
N TRP A 231 51.47 -6.29 5.15
CA TRP A 231 52.52 -5.59 5.90
C TRP A 231 53.30 -6.52 6.83
N ILE A 232 52.62 -7.49 7.45
CA ILE A 232 53.26 -8.49 8.33
C ILE A 232 54.21 -9.38 7.52
N LYS A 233 53.83 -9.76 6.30
CA LYS A 233 54.75 -10.50 5.41
C LYS A 233 55.96 -9.64 5.02
N LEU A 234 55.77 -8.36 4.70
CA LEU A 234 56.90 -7.49 4.35
C LEU A 234 57.89 -7.32 5.52
N TYR A 235 57.39 -7.08 6.74
CA TYR A 235 58.24 -6.87 7.92
C TYR A 235 58.92 -8.13 8.45
N ILE A 236 58.38 -9.33 8.22
CA ILE A 236 58.98 -10.59 8.68
C ILE A 236 59.88 -11.20 7.60
N PHE A 237 59.45 -11.23 6.34
CA PHE A 237 60.21 -11.92 5.27
C PHE A 237 61.44 -11.12 4.80
N LEU A 238 61.41 -9.78 4.76
CA LEU A 238 62.59 -8.98 4.39
C LEU A 238 63.79 -9.18 5.33
N PRO A 239 63.65 -9.06 6.67
CA PRO A 239 64.78 -9.27 7.55
C PRO A 239 65.25 -10.73 7.55
N LEU A 240 64.36 -11.72 7.41
CA LEU A 240 64.76 -13.12 7.31
C LEU A 240 65.62 -13.40 6.06
N LEU A 241 65.23 -12.84 4.90
CA LEU A 241 66.00 -12.94 3.66
C LEU A 241 67.35 -12.21 3.75
N ALA A 242 67.40 -11.07 4.44
CA ALA A 242 68.65 -10.34 4.68
C ALA A 242 69.61 -11.15 5.58
N VAL A 243 69.10 -11.80 6.64
CA VAL A 243 69.92 -12.66 7.51
C VAL A 243 70.40 -13.91 6.77
N LEU A 244 69.54 -14.57 5.99
CA LEU A 244 69.91 -15.74 5.18
C LEU A 244 70.96 -15.42 4.12
N SER A 245 70.87 -14.26 3.46
CA SER A 245 71.89 -13.85 2.50
C SER A 245 73.22 -13.51 3.20
N ALA A 246 73.19 -12.84 4.35
CA ALA A 246 74.38 -12.54 5.13
C ALA A 246 75.09 -13.82 5.64
N THR A 247 74.34 -14.82 6.12
CA THR A 247 74.94 -16.10 6.55
C THR A 247 75.55 -16.85 5.37
N LEU A 248 74.86 -16.94 4.22
CA LEU A 248 75.42 -17.56 3.01
C LEU A 248 76.71 -16.87 2.52
N ILE A 249 76.81 -15.55 2.63
CA ILE A 249 78.03 -14.79 2.29
C ILE A 249 79.17 -15.07 3.28
N LEU A 250 78.86 -15.24 4.58
CA LEU A 250 79.85 -15.57 5.60
C LEU A 250 80.37 -17.01 5.48
N PHE A 251 79.54 -17.95 5.04
CA PHE A 251 79.92 -19.35 4.84
C PHE A 251 80.58 -19.65 3.48
N SER A 252 80.59 -18.70 2.54
CA SER A 252 81.22 -18.83 1.22
C SER A 252 82.59 -18.15 1.10
N LYS A 253 83.11 -17.62 2.22
CA LYS A 253 84.49 -17.12 2.38
C LYS A 253 85.32 -18.11 3.18
#